data_AF-A0A7V2NSG5-F1
#
_entry.id   AF-A0A7V2NSG5-F1
#
_cell.length_a   1.000
_cell.length_b   1.000
_cell.length_c   1.000
_cell.angle_alpha   90.00
_cell.angle_beta   90.00
_cell.angle_gamma   90.00
#
_symmetry.space_group_name_H-M   'P 1'
#
loop_
_entity.id
_entity.type
_entity.pdbx_description
1 polymer ?
#
loop_
_entity_poly.entity_id
_entity_poly.type
_entity_poly.pdbx_seq_one_letter_code
_entity_poly.pdbx_strand_id
1 'polypeptide(L)' 'MKYYTYVLYSKQFDKIYIGYTSNLNQRLYFHNQGITGWTAKYIPWELV' A
#
# COMPACT_ATOMS: atom_id res chain seq x y z
N MET A 1 12.28 -16.83 -5.46
CA MET A 1 10.98 -16.16 -5.18
C MET A 1 10.99 -14.79 -5.86
N LYS A 2 9.87 -14.35 -6.42
CA LYS A 2 9.76 -13.05 -7.10
C LYS A 2 9.36 -11.97 -6.09
N TYR A 3 10.05 -10.84 -6.11
CA TYR A 3 9.72 -9.66 -5.34
C TYR A 3 9.32 -8.53 -6.28
N TYR A 4 8.41 -7.69 -5.82
CA TYR A 4 7.91 -6.53 -6.54
C TYR A 4 8.19 -5.30 -5.71
N THR A 5 8.76 -4.27 -6.34
CA THR A 5 8.68 -2.89 -5.84
C THR A 5 7.38 -2.30 -6.37
N TYR A 6 6.63 -1.61 -5.51
CA TYR A 6 5.33 -1.06 -5.85
C TYR A 6 5.16 0.34 -5.28
N VAL A 7 4.23 1.08 -5.89
CA VAL A 7 3.80 2.40 -5.43
C VAL A 7 2.31 2.31 -5.10
N LEU A 8 1.93 2.78 -3.92
CA LEU A 8 0.55 3.01 -3.56
C LEU A 8 0.29 4.50 -3.52
N TYR A 9 -0.86 4.91 -4.03
CA TYR A 9 -1.32 6.29 -4.00
C TYR A 9 -2.63 6.40 -3.23
N SER A 10 -2.66 7.34 -2.29
CA SER A 10 -3.86 7.72 -1.56
C SER A 10 -4.40 9.01 -2.17
N LYS A 11 -5.42 8.87 -3.01
CA LYS A 11 -6.03 9.99 -3.72
C LYS A 11 -6.66 11.02 -2.78
N GLN A 12 -7.19 10.58 -1.64
CA GLN A 12 -7.85 11.46 -0.67
C GLN A 12 -6.87 12.37 0.07
N PHE A 13 -5.63 11.90 0.27
CA PHE A 13 -4.64 12.59 1.09
C PHE A 13 -3.43 13.09 0.30
N ASP A 14 -3.43 12.86 -1.01
CA ASP A 14 -2.31 13.14 -1.91
C ASP A 14 -0.98 12.60 -1.34
N LYS A 15 -0.99 11.30 -1.02
CA LYS A 15 0.17 10.60 -0.44
C LYS A 15 0.60 9.44 -1.29
N ILE A 16 1.91 9.25 -1.35
CA ILE A 16 2.57 8.14 -2.00
C ILE A 16 3.24 7.27 -0.92
N TYR A 17 3.11 5.96 -1.07
CA TYR A 17 3.85 4.98 -0.30
C TYR A 17 4.60 4.05 -1.25
N ILE A 18 5.90 3.89 -1.05
CA ILE A 18 6.75 3.01 -1.85
C ILE A 18 7.16 1.84 -0.97
N GLY A 19 6.97 0.63 -1.47
CA GLY A 19 7.32 -0.57 -0.73
C GLY A 19 7.74 -1.72 -1.63
N TYR A 20 8.09 -2.84 -1.01
CA TYR A 20 8.36 -4.07 -1.72
C TYR A 20 7.69 -5.27 -1.02
N THR A 21 7.38 -6.31 -1.79
CA THR A 21 6.71 -7.52 -1.29
C THR A 21 6.88 -8.68 -2.25
N SER A 22 6.80 -9.91 -1.75
CA SER A 22 6.66 -11.11 -2.58
C SER A 22 5.19 -11.38 -2.98
N ASN A 23 4.23 -10.74 -2.30
CA ASN A 23 2.80 -10.88 -2.56
C ASN A 23 2.12 -9.49 -2.55
N LEU A 24 1.80 -8.97 -3.75
CA LEU A 24 1.26 -7.62 -3.93
C LEU A 24 -0.19 -7.49 -3.49
N ASN A 25 -1.03 -8.49 -3.81
CA ASN A 25 -2.45 -8.49 -3.46
C ASN A 25 -2.66 -8.51 -1.94
N GLN A 26 -1.94 -9.39 -1.24
CA GLN A 26 -2.00 -9.46 0.22
C GLN A 26 -1.51 -8.16 0.87
N ARG A 27 -0.45 -7.57 0.32
CA ARG A 27 0.10 -6.32 0.84
C ARG A 27 -0.88 -5.15 0.67
N LEU A 28 -1.49 -5.01 -0.51
CA LEU A 28 -2.51 -4.00 -0.77
C LEU A 28 -3.72 -4.17 0.17
N TYR A 29 -4.19 -5.40 0.35
CA TYR A 29 -5.27 -5.71 1.31
C TYR A 29 -4.93 -5.23 2.72
N PHE A 30 -3.73 -5.55 3.24
CA PHE A 30 -3.34 -5.12 4.59
C PHE A 30 -3.18 -3.61 4.76
N HIS A 31 -2.75 -2.88 3.72
CA HIS A 31 -2.74 -1.42 3.77
C HIS A 31 -4.15 -0.85 3.88
N ASN A 32 -5.10 -1.39 3.12
CA ASN A 32 -6.49 -0.94 3.11
C ASN A 32 -7.33 -1.42 4.31
N GLN A 33 -6.87 -2.42 5.07
CA GLN A 33 -7.46 -2.81 6.35
C GLN A 33 -7.09 -1.87 7.51
N GLY A 34 -6.19 -0.89 7.30
CA GLY A 34 -5.81 0.05 8.36
C GLY A 34 -4.97 -0.55 9.50
N ILE A 35 -4.47 -1.78 9.32
CA ILE A 35 -3.69 -2.50 10.35
C ILE A 35 -2.19 -2.18 10.30
N THR A 36 -1.74 -1.37 9.33
CA THR A 36 -0.32 -1.09 9.07
C THR A 36 0.05 0.35 9.42
N GLY A 37 0.52 0.55 10.66
CA GLY A 37 1.28 1.72 11.12
C GLY A 37 0.87 3.08 10.51
N TRP A 38 1.83 3.76 9.88
CA TRP A 38 1.61 5.08 9.27
C TRP A 38 0.59 5.05 8.13
N THR A 39 0.60 3.99 7.31
CA THR A 39 -0.28 3.87 6.14
C THR A 39 -1.77 3.75 6.49
N ALA A 40 -2.10 3.34 7.72
CA ALA A 40 -3.48 3.24 8.19
C ALA A 40 -4.24 4.57 8.14
N LYS A 41 -3.54 5.70 8.28
CA LYS A 41 -4.14 7.05 8.31
C LYS A 41 -4.55 7.58 6.94
N TYR A 42 -4.10 6.93 5.86
CA TYR A 42 -4.25 7.42 4.50
C TYR A 42 -4.91 6.39 3.58
N ILE A 43 -5.74 5.52 4.14
CA ILE A 43 -6.64 4.66 3.36
C ILE A 43 -7.74 5.52 2.69
N PRO A 44 -8.31 5.12 1.54
CA PRO A 44 -7.93 3.96 0.73
C PRO A 44 -6.70 4.22 -0.14
N TRP A 45 -5.90 3.17 -0.31
CA TRP A 45 -4.74 3.09 -1.18
C TRP A 45 -5.08 2.38 -2.49
N GLU A 46 -4.60 2.93 -3.59
CA GLU A 46 -4.67 2.36 -4.92
C GLU A 46 -3.25 2.02 -5.41
N LEU A 47 -3.11 0.90 -6.11
CA LEU A 47 -1.84 0.53 -6.75
C LEU A 47 -1.67 1.31 -8.06
N VAL A 48 -0.49 1.88 -8.28
CA VAL A 48 -0.11 2.65 -9.49
C VAL A 48 1.20 2.16 -10.08
#